data_AF-A0A7Y7M145-F1
#
_entry.id   AF-A0A7Y7M145-F1
#
_cell.length_a   1.000
_cell.length_b   1.000
_cell.length_c   1.000
_cell.angle_alpha   90.00
_cell.angle_beta   90.00
_cell.angle_gamma   90.00
#
_symmetry.space_group_name_H-M   'P 1'
#
loop_
_entity.id
_entity.type
_entity.pdbx_description
1 polymer ?
#
loop_
_entity_poly.entity_id
_entity_poly.type
_entity_poly.pdbx_seq_one_letter_code
_entity_poly.pdbx_strand_id
1 'polypeptide(L)'
;MPCLIFGALADPTRRAILARLNEGEAPVSQLAQPFSISLPAMSRHLKVLEAAYMEKYRRHWDESLNRLERHLGELQRKAKP
;
A
#
# COMPACT_ATOMS: atom_id res chain seq x y z
N MET A 1 -15.56 1.13 -3.38
CA MET A 1 -14.22 1.50 -3.86
C MET A 1 -13.49 0.24 -4.27
N PRO A 2 -13.19 -0.01 -5.56
CA PRO A 2 -12.37 -1.15 -5.94
C PRO A 2 -11.01 -1.06 -5.23
N CYS A 3 -10.52 -2.21 -4.75
CA CYS A 3 -9.26 -2.31 -4.02
C CYS A 3 -8.11 -1.73 -4.86
N LEU A 4 -7.42 -0.69 -4.36
CA LEU A 4 -6.32 -0.01 -5.05
C LEU A 4 -5.20 -0.96 -5.50
N ILE A 5 -5.06 -2.12 -4.83
CA ILE A 5 -4.09 -3.16 -5.20
C ILE A 5 -4.39 -3.77 -6.57
N PHE A 6 -5.64 -4.08 -6.93
CA PHE A 6 -5.91 -4.69 -8.24
C PHE A 6 -5.65 -3.70 -9.38
N GLY A 7 -6.01 -2.43 -9.20
CA GLY A 7 -5.68 -1.37 -10.15
C GLY A 7 -4.17 -1.14 -10.28
N ALA A 8 -3.44 -1.15 -9.15
CA ALA A 8 -1.98 -1.08 -9.16
C ALA A 8 -1.36 -2.29 -9.88
N LEU A 9 -1.82 -3.51 -9.62
CA LEU A 9 -1.26 -4.71 -10.24
C LEU A 9 -1.69 -4.93 -11.70
N ALA A 10 -2.70 -4.21 -12.21
CA ALA A 10 -3.14 -4.34 -13.60
C ALA A 10 -2.09 -3.86 -14.62
N ASP A 11 -1.23 -2.92 -14.24
CA ASP A 11 -0.17 -2.39 -15.11
C ASP A 11 1.05 -3.33 -15.18
N PRO A 12 1.48 -3.75 -16.39
CA PRO A 12 2.59 -4.69 -16.55
C PRO A 12 3.92 -4.11 -16.03
N THR A 13 4.15 -2.80 -16.19
CA THR A 13 5.36 -2.14 -15.68
C THR A 13 5.44 -2.21 -14.16
N ARG A 14 4.34 -1.94 -13.44
CA ARG A 14 4.29 -2.09 -11.97
C ARG A 14 4.53 -3.52 -11.50
N ARG A 15 4.01 -4.53 -12.21
CA ARG A 15 4.32 -5.93 -11.89
C ARG A 15 5.80 -6.26 -12.10
N ALA A 16 6.40 -5.79 -13.19
CA ALA A 16 7.82 -5.98 -13.46
C ALA A 16 8.72 -5.28 -12.43
N ILE A 17 8.35 -4.06 -12.00
CA ILE A 17 9.05 -3.36 -10.91
C ILE A 17 9.01 -4.17 -9.61
N LEU A 18 7.85 -4.71 -9.23
CA LEU A 18 7.71 -5.56 -8.05
C LEU A 18 8.52 -6.84 -8.17
N ALA A 19 8.50 -7.50 -9.34
CA ALA A 19 9.31 -8.68 -9.60
C ALA A 19 10.81 -8.39 -9.43
N ARG A 20 11.29 -7.24 -9.92
CA ARG A 20 12.68 -6.81 -9.75
C ARG A 20 13.05 -6.49 -8.30
N LEU A 21 12.14 -5.86 -7.55
CA LEU A 21 12.35 -5.58 -6.12
C LEU A 21 12.34 -6.85 -5.26
N ASN A 22 11.66 -7.90 -5.72
CA ASN A 22 11.67 -9.21 -5.05
C ASN A 22 13.06 -9.88 -5.09
N GLU A 23 13.94 -9.46 -5.99
CA GLU A 23 15.35 -9.90 -6.05
C GLU A 23 16.24 -9.15 -5.05
N GLY A 24 15.75 -8.05 -4.47
CA GLY A 24 16.47 -7.22 -3.51
C GLY A 24 16.24 -5.73 -3.72
N GLU A 25 16.67 -4.94 -2.73
CA GLU A 25 16.62 -3.48 -2.79
C GLU A 25 17.47 -2.95 -3.97
N ALA A 26 16.96 -1.91 -4.63
CA ALA A 26 17.67 -1.26 -5.71
C ALA A 26 17.32 0.24 -5.76
N PRO A 27 18.28 1.12 -6.08
CA PRO A 27 18.00 2.52 -6.31
C PRO A 27 17.09 2.70 -7.53
N VAL A 28 16.27 3.75 -7.50
CA VAL A 28 15.29 4.07 -8.56
C VAL A 28 15.94 4.14 -9.95
N SER A 29 17.18 4.63 -10.03
CA SER A 29 17.94 4.68 -11.27
C SER A 29 18.25 3.29 -11.85
N GLN A 30 18.58 2.31 -11.02
CA GLN A 30 18.81 0.93 -11.45
C GLN A 30 17.49 0.23 -11.78
N LEU A 31 16.44 0.47 -10.99
CA LEU A 31 15.10 -0.04 -11.30
C LEU A 31 14.61 0.45 -12.66
N ALA A 32 14.99 1.65 -13.09
CA ALA A 32 14.59 2.21 -14.38
C ALA A 32 15.35 1.65 -15.58
N GLN A 33 16.56 1.11 -15.41
CA GLN A 33 17.41 0.64 -16.52
C GLN A 33 16.74 -0.36 -17.48
N PRO A 34 15.94 -1.35 -17.01
CA PRO A 34 15.27 -2.30 -17.88
C PRO A 34 14.09 -1.70 -18.67
N PHE A 35 13.69 -0.47 -18.36
CA PHE A 35 12.49 0.17 -18.90
C PHE A 35 12.86 1.37 -19.75
N SER A 36 12.22 1.52 -20.91
CA SER A 36 12.37 2.69 -21.78
C SER A 36 11.57 3.91 -21.26
N ILE A 37 11.60 4.18 -19.95
CA ILE A 37 10.83 5.24 -19.30
C ILE A 37 11.75 6.21 -18.54
N SER A 38 11.28 7.44 -18.37
CA SER A 38 12.01 8.45 -17.61
C SER A 38 11.97 8.18 -16.10
N LEU A 39 12.95 8.69 -15.34
CA LEU A 39 12.94 8.61 -13.88
C LEU A 39 11.68 9.20 -13.23
N PRO A 40 11.12 10.34 -13.69
CA PRO A 40 9.84 10.83 -13.19
C PRO A 40 8.67 9.86 -13.44
N ALA A 41 8.66 9.17 -14.58
CA ALA A 41 7.66 8.15 -14.87
C ALA A 41 7.82 6.95 -13.91
N MET A 42 9.06 6.47 -13.71
CA MET A 42 9.37 5.41 -12.73
C MET A 42 8.89 5.79 -11.32
N SER A 43 9.21 6.99 -10.85
CA SER A 43 8.76 7.49 -9.54
C SER A 43 7.24 7.53 -9.42
N ARG A 44 6.51 7.78 -10.52
CA ARG A 44 5.04 7.72 -10.53
C ARG A 44 4.53 6.29 -10.33
N HIS A 45 5.14 5.30 -10.99
CA HIS A 45 4.78 3.89 -10.78
C HIS A 45 5.02 3.46 -9.33
N LEU A 46 6.15 3.86 -8.73
CA LEU A 46 6.47 3.58 -7.33
C LEU A 46 5.46 4.22 -6.36
N LYS A 47 5.07 5.48 -6.57
CA LYS A 47 4.03 6.13 -5.75
C LYS A 47 2.67 5.43 -5.81
N VAL A 48 2.28 4.92 -6.98
CA VAL A 48 1.03 4.16 -7.12
C VAL A 48 1.12 2.82 -6.36
N LEU A 49 2.26 2.13 -6.45
CA LEU A 49 2.51 0.89 -5.71
C LEU A 49 2.48 1.14 -4.19
N GLU A 50 3.16 2.18 -3.72
CA GLU A 50 3.19 2.59 -2.31
C GLU A 50 1.79 2.91 -1.79
N ALA A 51 1.02 3.75 -2.50
CA ALA A 51 -0.34 4.11 -2.10
C ALA A 51 -1.26 2.87 -2.00
N ALA A 52 -1.15 1.95 -2.95
CA ALA A 52 -1.92 0.71 -2.94
C ALA A 52 -1.54 -0.21 -1.76
N TYR A 53 -0.26 -0.24 -1.39
CA TYR A 53 0.21 -0.97 -0.22
C TYR A 53 -0.29 -0.32 1.08
N MET A 54 -0.13 0.99 1.23
CA MET A 54 -0.53 1.74 2.41
C MET A 54 -2.04 1.67 2.66
N GLU A 55 -2.86 1.65 1.61
CA GLU A 55 -4.31 1.46 1.73
C GLU A 55 -4.69 0.11 2.35
N LYS A 56 -3.90 -0.96 2.10
CA LYS A 56 -4.09 -2.25 2.76
C LYS A 56 -3.85 -2.14 4.26
N TYR A 57 -2.78 -1.45 4.67
CA TYR A 57 -2.48 -1.21 6.07
C TYR A 57 -3.50 -0.31 6.74
N ARG A 58 -3.91 0.77 6.07
CA ARG A 58 -4.93 1.69 6.57
C ARG A 58 -6.22 0.96 6.91
N ARG A 59 -6.73 0.12 6.01
CA ARG A 59 -7.93 -0.69 6.28
C ARG A 59 -7.77 -1.62 7.49
N HIS A 60 -6.61 -2.27 7.59
CA HIS A 60 -6.32 -3.15 8.73
C HIS A 60 -6.28 -2.39 10.06
N TRP A 61 -5.67 -1.20 10.07
CA TRP A 61 -5.62 -0.32 11.23
C TRP A 61 -6.98 0.26 11.60
N ASP A 62 -7.75 0.72 10.62
CA ASP A 62 -9.11 1.25 10.82
C ASP A 62 -10.00 0.19 11.49
N GLU A 63 -9.96 -1.06 11.02
CA GLU A 63 -10.71 -2.17 11.64
C GLU A 63 -10.28 -2.46 13.08
N SER A 64 -8.97 -2.41 13.35
CA SER A 64 -8.41 -2.67 14.67
C SER A 64 -8.80 -1.57 15.67
N LEU A 65 -8.71 -0.30 15.24
CA LEU A 65 -9.10 0.86 16.03
C LEU A 65 -10.61 0.88 16.30
N ASN A 66 -11.44 0.67 15.28
CA ASN A 66 -12.88 0.56 15.43
C ASN A 66 -13.29 -0.53 16.43
N ARG A 67 -12.55 -1.64 16.46
CA ARG A 67 -12.78 -2.74 17.42
C ARG A 67 -12.42 -2.32 18.84
N LEU A 68 -11.30 -1.63 19.01
CA LEU A 68 -10.86 -1.09 20.29
C LEU A 68 -11.85 -0.05 20.83
N GLU A 69 -12.28 0.91 20.00
CA GLU A 69 -13.25 1.94 20.39
C GLU A 69 -14.56 1.33 20.87
N ARG A 70 -15.08 0.34 20.14
CA ARG A 70 -16.27 -0.40 20.54
C ARG A 70 -16.11 -1.05 21.92
N HIS A 71 -14.99 -1.74 22.12
CA HIS A 71 -14.70 -2.42 23.38
C HIS A 71 -14.58 -1.43 24.55
N LEU A 72 -13.87 -0.32 24.36
CA LEU A 72 -13.73 0.72 25.38
C LEU A 72 -15.08 1.35 25.72
N GLY A 73 -15.94 1.60 24.73
CA GLY A 73 -17.30 2.09 24.95
C GLY A 73 -18.16 1.13 25.78
N GLU A 74 -18.04 -0.18 25.57
CA GLU A 74 -18.73 -1.19 26.37
C GLU A 74 -18.24 -1.19 27.84
N LEU A 75 -16.93 -1.12 28.05
CA LEU A 75 -16.36 -1.04 29.40
C LEU A 75 -16.82 0.23 30.14
N GLN A 76 -16.80 1.38 29.46
CA GLN A 76 -17.25 2.65 30.03
C GLN A 76 -18.75 2.63 30.37
N ARG A 77 -19.59 1.97 29.56
CA ARG A 77 -21.02 1.80 29.85
C ARG A 77 -21.26 0.88 31.05
N LYS A 78 -20.50 -0.22 31.17
CA LYS A 78 -20.58 -1.12 32.34
C LYS A 78 -20.05 -0.48 33.62
N ALA A 79 -19.13 0.47 33.49
CA ALA A 79 -18.53 1.19 34.62
C ALA A 79 -19.33 2.43 35.06
N LYS A 80 -20.38 2.82 34.34
CA LYS A 80 -21.22 3.96 34.73
C LYS A 80 -22.36 3.46 35.66
N PRO A 81 -22.50 4.01 36.87
CA PRO A 81 -23.52 3.60 37.84
C PRO A 81 -24.94 3.95 37.39
#